data_AF-A0A6C0KST7-F1
#
_entry.id   AF-A0A6C0KST7-F1
#
_cell.length_a   1.000
_cell.length_b   1.000
_cell.length_c   1.000
_cell.angle_alpha   90.00
_cell.angle_beta   90.00
_cell.angle_gamma   90.00
#
_symmetry.space_group_name_H-M   'P 1'
#
loop_
_entity.id
_entity.type
_entity.pdbx_description
1 polymer ?
#
loop_
_entity_poly.entity_id
_entity_poly.type
_entity_poly.pdbx_seq_one_letter_code
_entity_poly.pdbx_strand_id
1 'polypeptide(L)'
;MDSMDTIRALYDYDGTGFQRSTSSDSIDSMDNWLTTHSTRISTMYDHTAFVHIINYQITMIVEEIQKTTDLSKLSRDLKAIMNSWVRTRTWYNQDKMSKFEHCLRNVVTKEMRRQTIERLEQQDMPSFPVNEDDLCYELEQAFSRLTSSEFWDMDADLTAEAKSWVTNHGESLIESDFDRPFSWFSSRTMSTQYQLPHMSKHTNNIDVVLLKVLAIDVKHESGWACSICLKNNSENPVCVKTECGHIYHHKCLADCKRAFLEQKENSCKTCVPCPLCRAPVS
;
A
#
# COMPACT_ATOMS: atom_id res chain seq x y z
N MET A 1 -35.00 43.75 -35.85
CA MET A 1 -35.06 44.67 -37.01
C MET A 1 -34.73 46.04 -36.45
N ASP A 2 -33.59 46.69 -36.68
CA ASP A 2 -32.45 46.51 -37.57
C ASP A 2 -31.25 47.26 -36.94
N SER A 3 -30.04 46.68 -37.01
CA SER A 3 -28.88 47.16 -37.78
C SER A 3 -28.21 48.44 -37.22
N MET A 4 -27.04 48.35 -36.59
CA MET A 4 -25.68 48.34 -37.18
C MET A 4 -25.33 49.59 -38.01
N ASP A 5 -24.09 50.03 -37.76
CA ASP A 5 -23.22 50.93 -38.51
C ASP A 5 -23.26 52.43 -38.20
N THR A 6 -22.16 52.93 -37.61
CA THR A 6 -21.24 53.82 -38.36
C THR A 6 -19.84 53.77 -37.72
N ILE A 7 -18.88 53.25 -38.48
CA ILE A 7 -17.43 53.40 -38.27
C ILE A 7 -16.97 54.63 -39.07
N ARG A 8 -15.97 55.36 -38.53
CA ARG A 8 -14.78 55.95 -39.24
C ARG A 8 -14.62 57.48 -39.17
N ALA A 9 -13.54 57.93 -38.50
CA ALA A 9 -12.51 58.88 -38.96
C ALA A 9 -11.67 59.34 -37.74
N LEU A 10 -10.43 58.87 -37.55
CA LEU A 10 -9.14 59.32 -38.13
C LEU A 10 -8.48 60.50 -37.37
N TYR A 11 -7.39 60.14 -36.68
CA TYR A 11 -6.13 60.84 -36.33
C TYR A 11 -6.12 62.30 -35.83
N ASP A 12 -5.46 62.51 -34.68
CA ASP A 12 -4.10 63.09 -34.66
C ASP A 12 -3.42 62.99 -33.26
N TYR A 13 -2.12 62.63 -33.26
CA TYR A 13 -0.98 63.13 -32.43
C TYR A 13 -1.18 63.29 -30.89
N ASP A 14 -0.32 62.88 -29.96
CA ASP A 14 1.13 62.70 -29.98
C ASP A 14 1.62 62.15 -28.61
N GLY A 15 2.78 61.48 -28.57
CA GLY A 15 3.72 61.60 -27.45
C GLY A 15 3.58 60.74 -26.17
N THR A 16 4.54 59.83 -26.02
CA THR A 16 5.20 59.35 -24.78
C THR A 16 4.58 58.21 -23.95
N GLY A 17 5.22 57.04 -24.06
CA GLY A 17 5.70 56.29 -22.89
C GLY A 17 4.73 55.33 -22.22
N PHE A 18 4.57 54.12 -22.78
CA PHE A 18 4.32 52.94 -21.96
C PHE A 18 5.15 51.78 -22.51
N GLN A 19 6.35 51.59 -21.93
CA GLN A 19 7.00 50.28 -21.98
C GLN A 19 6.02 49.29 -21.35
N ARG A 20 5.57 48.34 -22.15
CA ARG A 20 4.88 47.15 -21.66
C ARG A 20 5.94 46.30 -20.96
N SER A 21 6.17 46.58 -19.68
CA SER A 21 6.84 45.66 -18.78
C SER A 21 5.93 44.45 -18.63
N THR A 22 6.09 43.46 -19.50
CA THR A 22 5.63 42.10 -19.21
C THR A 22 6.45 41.62 -18.03
N SER A 23 5.90 41.74 -16.82
CA SER A 23 6.52 41.28 -15.59
C SER A 23 6.69 39.77 -15.67
N SER A 24 7.91 39.34 -15.98
CA SER A 24 8.38 37.98 -15.73
C SER A 24 8.49 37.69 -14.23
N ASP A 25 8.38 38.72 -13.39
CA ASP A 25 8.57 38.64 -11.93
C ASP A 25 7.33 38.15 -11.16
N SER A 26 6.15 38.09 -11.78
CA SER A 26 4.92 37.70 -11.06
C SER A 26 4.78 36.20 -10.87
N ILE A 27 5.35 35.39 -11.77
CA ILE A 27 5.30 33.92 -11.69
C ILE A 27 6.32 33.45 -10.65
N ASP A 28 7.57 33.93 -10.75
CA ASP A 28 8.63 33.63 -9.77
C ASP A 28 8.27 34.10 -8.35
N SER A 29 7.57 35.22 -8.21
CA SER A 29 7.09 35.71 -6.90
C SER A 29 5.94 34.88 -6.32
N MET A 30 5.06 34.33 -7.16
CA MET A 30 3.91 33.54 -6.71
C MET A 30 4.33 32.12 -6.35
N ASP A 31 5.23 31.52 -7.13
CA ASP A 31 5.82 30.21 -6.85
C ASP A 31 6.69 30.23 -5.58
N ASN A 32 7.46 31.31 -5.36
CA ASN A 32 8.25 31.49 -4.14
C ASN A 32 7.37 31.72 -2.90
N TRP A 33 6.22 32.41 -3.05
CA TRP A 33 5.25 32.60 -1.97
C TRP A 33 4.54 31.30 -1.60
N LEU A 34 4.04 30.53 -2.58
CA LEU A 34 3.41 29.22 -2.37
C LEU A 34 4.37 28.22 -1.72
N THR A 35 5.62 28.17 -2.19
CA THR A 35 6.65 27.28 -1.63
C THR A 35 6.98 27.66 -0.18
N THR A 36 7.09 28.96 0.11
CA THR A 36 7.33 29.47 1.47
C THR A 36 6.14 29.20 2.39
N HIS A 37 4.91 29.30 1.87
CA HIS A 37 3.68 29.06 2.63
C HIS A 37 3.49 27.57 2.96
N SER A 38 3.66 26.68 1.97
CA SER A 38 3.58 25.23 2.15
C SER A 38 4.64 24.72 3.13
N THR A 39 5.88 25.22 3.02
CA THR A 39 6.96 24.92 3.98
C THR A 39 6.61 25.34 5.40
N ARG A 40 5.92 26.47 5.58
CA ARG A 40 5.52 26.99 6.90
C ARG A 40 4.40 26.15 7.54
N ILE A 41 3.39 25.75 6.77
CA ILE A 41 2.34 24.83 7.26
C ILE A 41 2.94 23.47 7.61
N SER A 42 3.86 22.99 6.79
CA SER A 42 4.60 21.75 7.01
C SER A 42 5.37 21.78 8.35
N THR A 43 6.08 22.88 8.65
CA THR A 43 6.77 23.04 9.95
C THR A 43 5.83 23.15 11.16
N MET A 44 4.58 23.57 10.98
CA MET A 44 3.59 23.59 12.05
C MET A 44 3.06 22.19 12.36
N TYR A 45 2.82 21.37 11.34
CA TYR A 45 2.41 19.97 11.52
C TYR A 45 3.48 19.18 12.29
N ASP A 46 4.75 19.55 12.08
CA ASP A 46 5.90 18.97 12.78
C ASP A 46 6.20 19.65 14.13
N HIS A 47 5.43 20.67 14.53
CA HIS A 47 5.64 21.40 15.78
C HIS A 47 5.24 20.54 16.98
N THR A 48 6.14 20.41 17.95
CA THR A 48 6.01 19.50 19.11
C THR A 48 4.74 19.72 19.94
N ALA A 49 4.21 20.95 19.98
CA ALA A 49 2.97 21.27 20.66
C ALA A 49 1.74 20.51 20.10
N PHE A 50 1.71 20.24 18.78
CA PHE A 50 0.55 19.65 18.12
C PHE A 50 0.69 18.14 17.87
N VAL A 51 1.88 17.58 18.10
CA VAL A 51 2.19 16.15 17.91
C VAL A 51 1.21 15.25 18.66
N HIS A 52 0.79 15.62 19.88
CA HIS A 52 -0.15 14.81 20.65
C HIS A 52 -1.54 14.76 20.00
N ILE A 53 -2.06 15.91 19.57
CA ILE A 53 -3.39 16.02 18.95
C ILE A 53 -3.42 15.32 17.60
N ILE A 54 -2.40 15.52 16.77
CA ILE A 54 -2.24 14.86 15.49
C ILE A 54 -2.18 13.33 15.68
N ASN A 55 -1.36 12.84 16.61
CA ASN A 55 -1.27 11.41 16.89
C ASN A 55 -2.56 10.81 17.44
N TYR A 56 -3.31 11.57 18.25
CA TYR A 56 -4.63 11.16 18.73
C TYR A 56 -5.60 10.96 17.56
N GLN A 57 -5.68 11.95 16.66
CA GLN A 57 -6.55 11.89 15.49
C GLN A 57 -6.16 10.75 14.54
N ILE A 58 -4.88 10.58 14.24
CA ILE A 58 -4.37 9.44 13.43
C ILE A 58 -4.79 8.11 14.07
N THR A 59 -4.66 7.98 15.39
CA THR A 59 -5.05 6.76 16.10
C THR A 59 -6.53 6.46 15.94
N MET A 60 -7.39 7.48 16.09
CA MET A 60 -8.83 7.33 15.91
C MET A 60 -9.19 6.90 14.48
N ILE A 61 -8.56 7.51 13.46
CA ILE A 61 -8.81 7.17 12.04
C ILE A 61 -8.39 5.73 11.77
N VAL A 62 -7.19 5.35 12.21
CA VAL A 62 -6.64 4.00 12.03
C VAL A 62 -7.55 2.96 12.68
N GLU A 63 -8.01 3.22 13.91
CA GLU A 63 -8.93 2.32 14.61
C GLU A 63 -10.27 2.19 13.88
N GLU A 64 -10.79 3.27 13.30
CA GLU A 64 -12.05 3.25 12.56
C GLU A 64 -11.92 2.52 11.22
N ILE A 65 -10.85 2.78 10.46
CA ILE A 65 -10.54 2.05 9.23
C ILE A 65 -10.40 0.56 9.52
N GLN A 66 -9.66 0.16 10.56
CA GLN A 66 -9.48 -1.25 10.89
C GLN A 66 -10.79 -1.97 11.26
N LYS A 67 -11.77 -1.26 11.84
CA LYS A 67 -13.10 -1.81 12.15
C LYS A 67 -13.98 -1.96 10.92
N THR A 68 -13.88 -1.03 9.97
CA THR A 68 -14.80 -0.91 8.83
C THR A 68 -14.25 -1.51 7.53
N THR A 69 -12.95 -1.77 7.46
CA THR A 69 -12.30 -2.30 6.25
C THR A 69 -12.83 -3.69 5.90
N ASP A 70 -13.34 -3.80 4.67
CA ASP A 70 -13.66 -5.08 4.05
C ASP A 70 -12.41 -5.70 3.42
N LEU A 71 -11.80 -6.67 4.12
CA LEU A 71 -10.57 -7.34 3.66
C LEU A 71 -10.73 -8.09 2.33
N SER A 72 -11.96 -8.40 1.91
CA SER A 72 -12.19 -9.05 0.61
C SER A 72 -11.93 -8.10 -0.56
N LYS A 73 -12.13 -6.80 -0.35
CA LYS A 73 -11.98 -5.73 -1.36
C LYS A 73 -10.56 -5.21 -1.51
N LEU A 74 -9.66 -5.54 -0.59
CA LEU A 74 -8.25 -5.16 -0.68
C LEU A 74 -7.59 -5.73 -1.94
N SER A 75 -6.55 -5.04 -2.42
CA SER A 75 -5.77 -5.47 -3.57
C SER A 75 -5.22 -6.89 -3.40
N ARG A 76 -5.02 -7.56 -4.54
CA ARG A 76 -4.37 -8.88 -4.59
C ARG A 76 -3.01 -8.86 -3.88
N ASP A 77 -2.22 -7.83 -4.16
CA ASP A 77 -0.86 -7.70 -3.64
C ASP A 77 -0.85 -7.46 -2.12
N LEU A 78 -1.71 -6.57 -1.62
CA LEU A 78 -1.80 -6.29 -0.19
C LEU A 78 -2.22 -7.54 0.60
N LYS A 79 -3.21 -8.29 0.10
CA LYS A 79 -3.60 -9.58 0.69
C LYS A 79 -2.44 -10.58 0.71
N ALA A 80 -1.67 -10.66 -0.38
CA ALA A 80 -0.52 -11.56 -0.46
C ALA A 80 0.56 -11.22 0.58
N ILE A 81 0.86 -9.91 0.73
CA ILE A 81 1.82 -9.40 1.72
C ILE A 81 1.34 -9.72 3.13
N MET A 82 0.07 -9.40 3.44
CA MET A 82 -0.51 -9.65 4.75
C MET A 82 -0.51 -11.14 5.11
N ASN A 83 -0.91 -12.01 4.17
CA ASN A 83 -0.85 -13.46 4.33
C ASN A 83 0.59 -13.95 4.57
N SER A 84 1.55 -13.42 3.80
CA SER A 84 2.97 -13.76 3.97
C SER A 84 3.46 -13.39 5.36
N TRP A 85 3.11 -12.21 5.88
CA TRP A 85 3.45 -11.80 7.25
C TRP A 85 2.86 -12.72 8.32
N VAL A 86 1.58 -13.10 8.18
CA VAL A 86 0.92 -14.04 9.10
C VAL A 86 1.65 -15.38 9.09
N ARG A 87 1.86 -15.95 7.89
CA ARG A 87 2.41 -17.31 7.71
C ARG A 87 3.88 -17.39 8.12
N THR A 88 4.65 -16.33 7.91
CA THR A 88 6.05 -16.24 8.33
C THR A 88 6.23 -15.81 9.79
N ARG A 89 5.13 -15.55 10.54
CA ARG A 89 5.15 -15.06 11.92
C ARG A 89 5.82 -13.71 12.09
N THR A 90 5.76 -12.90 11.05
CA THR A 90 6.32 -11.56 11.04
C THR A 90 5.20 -10.51 10.99
N TRP A 91 4.00 -10.83 11.44
CA TRP A 91 2.88 -9.88 11.50
C TRP A 91 3.19 -8.63 12.34
N TYR A 92 4.04 -8.78 13.37
CA TYR A 92 4.46 -7.69 14.24
C TYR A 92 5.87 -7.19 13.90
N ASN A 93 6.08 -5.89 14.04
CA ASN A 93 7.39 -5.27 14.01
C ASN A 93 8.07 -5.36 15.40
N GLN A 94 9.26 -4.75 15.53
CA GLN A 94 10.04 -4.75 16.76
C GLN A 94 9.33 -4.05 17.94
N ASP A 95 8.49 -3.06 17.64
CA ASP A 95 7.71 -2.30 18.62
C ASP A 95 6.41 -3.00 19.03
N LYS A 96 6.20 -4.26 18.60
CA LYS A 96 4.97 -5.04 18.78
C LYS A 96 3.72 -4.41 18.14
N MET A 97 3.90 -3.48 17.21
CA MET A 97 2.83 -2.96 16.35
C MET A 97 2.69 -3.90 15.14
N SER A 98 1.46 -4.14 14.70
CA SER A 98 1.29 -4.92 13.47
C SER A 98 1.85 -4.13 12.28
N LYS A 99 2.53 -4.81 11.35
CA LYS A 99 3.07 -4.16 10.15
C LYS A 99 1.98 -3.52 9.31
N PHE A 100 0.80 -4.13 9.26
CA PHE A 100 -0.39 -3.55 8.64
C PHE A 100 -0.78 -2.22 9.31
N GLU A 101 -0.88 -2.18 10.64
CA GLU A 101 -1.18 -0.95 11.37
C GLU A 101 -0.09 0.12 11.19
N HIS A 102 1.18 -0.29 11.14
CA HIS A 102 2.28 0.62 10.87
C HIS A 102 2.14 1.27 9.48
N CYS A 103 1.93 0.45 8.43
CA CYS A 103 1.73 0.96 7.07
C CYS A 103 0.49 1.86 7.00
N LEU A 104 -0.61 1.45 7.64
CA LEU A 104 -1.84 2.23 7.68
C LEU A 104 -1.65 3.57 8.41
N ARG A 105 -0.93 3.59 9.54
CA ARG A 105 -0.56 4.82 10.24
C ARG A 105 0.24 5.76 9.35
N ASN A 106 1.22 5.26 8.61
CA ASN A 106 2.02 6.08 7.70
C ASN A 106 1.17 6.69 6.58
N VAL A 107 0.31 5.87 5.97
CA VAL A 107 -0.57 6.27 4.87
C VAL A 107 -1.61 7.30 5.34
N VAL A 108 -2.26 7.05 6.49
CA VAL A 108 -3.16 8.03 7.12
C VAL A 108 -2.44 9.32 7.48
N THR A 109 -1.21 9.25 8.02
CA THR A 109 -0.43 10.45 8.37
C THR A 109 -0.12 11.29 7.13
N LYS A 110 0.33 10.66 6.04
CA LYS A 110 0.64 11.33 4.77
C LYS A 110 -0.59 12.01 4.19
N GLU A 111 -1.71 11.29 4.17
CA GLU A 111 -2.95 11.79 3.59
C GLU A 111 -3.59 12.89 4.44
N MET A 112 -3.61 12.70 5.77
CA MET A 112 -4.10 13.71 6.70
C MET A 112 -3.29 15.00 6.56
N ARG A 113 -1.95 14.90 6.51
CA ARG A 113 -1.06 16.05 6.29
C ARG A 113 -1.36 16.72 4.95
N ARG A 114 -1.54 15.95 3.87
CA ARG A 114 -1.87 16.48 2.54
C ARG A 114 -3.18 17.29 2.57
N GLN A 115 -4.26 16.72 3.10
CA GLN A 115 -5.56 17.38 3.16
C GLN A 115 -5.54 18.63 4.06
N THR A 116 -4.87 18.58 5.20
CA THR A 116 -4.73 19.74 6.08
C THR A 116 -3.95 20.86 5.40
N ILE A 117 -2.84 20.57 4.71
CA ILE A 117 -2.08 21.59 3.96
C ILE A 117 -2.94 22.20 2.85
N GLU A 118 -3.58 21.38 2.01
CA GLU A 118 -4.41 21.87 0.90
C GLU A 118 -5.54 22.80 1.35
N ARG A 119 -6.15 22.53 2.51
CA ARG A 119 -7.21 23.40 3.03
C ARG A 119 -6.67 24.69 3.62
N LEU A 120 -5.54 24.63 4.32
CA LEU A 120 -4.89 25.82 4.85
C LEU A 120 -4.37 26.73 3.73
N GLU A 121 -3.96 26.16 2.59
CA GLU A 121 -3.61 26.91 1.37
C GLU A 121 -4.83 27.55 0.69
N GLN A 122 -6.01 26.92 0.76
CA GLN A 122 -7.26 27.44 0.20
C GLN A 122 -7.93 28.49 1.08
N GLN A 123 -7.61 28.53 2.37
CA GLN A 123 -8.02 29.60 3.25
C GLN A 123 -7.09 30.79 3.00
N ASP A 124 -7.64 31.89 2.49
CA ASP A 124 -6.98 33.19 2.39
C ASP A 124 -6.67 33.68 3.82
N MET A 125 -5.63 33.13 4.45
CA MET A 125 -5.45 33.16 5.90
C MET A 125 -5.35 34.61 6.41
N PRO A 126 -6.34 35.12 7.17
CA PRO A 126 -6.20 36.35 7.91
C PRO A 126 -5.41 36.02 9.19
N SER A 127 -4.26 36.65 9.35
CA SER A 127 -3.39 36.64 10.54
C SER A 127 -2.80 35.29 10.97
N PHE A 128 -1.50 35.15 10.72
CA PHE A 128 -0.63 34.27 11.49
C PHE A 128 -0.52 34.80 12.94
N PRO A 129 -0.42 33.94 13.97
CA PRO A 129 -0.43 32.47 13.91
C PRO A 129 -1.84 31.87 13.81
N VAL A 130 -1.98 30.77 13.06
CA VAL A 130 -3.13 29.85 13.15
C VAL A 130 -3.23 29.43 14.62
N ASN A 131 -4.37 29.67 15.26
CA ASN A 131 -4.53 29.29 16.66
C ASN A 131 -4.74 27.75 16.76
N GLU A 132 -4.55 27.18 17.94
CA GLU A 132 -4.69 25.73 18.17
C GLU A 132 -6.10 25.20 17.80
N ASP A 133 -7.13 26.04 17.97
CA ASP A 133 -8.52 25.69 17.66
C ASP A 133 -8.74 25.55 16.15
N ASP A 134 -8.12 26.40 15.32
CA ASP A 134 -8.19 26.34 13.86
C ASP A 134 -7.53 25.05 13.33
N LEU A 135 -6.38 24.66 13.90
CA LEU A 135 -5.72 23.40 13.55
C LEU A 135 -6.56 22.20 14.00
N CYS A 136 -7.09 22.21 15.23
CA CYS A 136 -7.97 21.14 15.72
C CYS A 136 -9.18 20.96 14.82
N TYR A 137 -9.83 22.07 14.44
CA TYR A 137 -10.95 22.08 13.51
C TYR A 137 -10.57 21.44 12.17
N GLU A 138 -9.45 21.85 11.55
CA GLU A 138 -9.03 21.27 10.27
C GLU A 138 -8.64 19.78 10.37
N LEU A 139 -8.06 19.34 11.49
CA LEU A 139 -7.79 17.93 11.74
C LEU A 139 -9.09 17.11 11.89
N GLU A 140 -10.12 17.65 12.54
CA GLU A 140 -11.45 17.03 12.63
C GLU A 140 -12.16 16.93 11.27
N GLN A 141 -11.97 17.95 10.43
CA GLN A 141 -12.48 17.92 9.05
C GLN A 141 -11.76 16.86 8.22
N ALA A 142 -10.43 16.74 8.36
CA ALA A 142 -9.65 15.68 7.72
C ALA A 142 -10.10 14.28 8.20
N PHE A 143 -10.35 14.09 9.50
CA PHE A 143 -10.91 12.85 10.05
C PHE A 143 -12.21 12.45 9.34
N SER A 144 -13.16 13.39 9.28
CA SER A 144 -14.50 13.14 8.71
C SER A 144 -14.42 12.73 7.24
N ARG A 145 -13.51 13.34 6.48
CA ARG A 145 -13.28 13.03 5.06
C ARG A 145 -12.55 11.70 4.84
N LEU A 146 -11.53 11.43 5.64
CA LEU A 146 -10.72 10.20 5.53
C LEU A 146 -11.52 8.94 5.86
N THR A 147 -12.52 9.06 6.73
CA THR A 147 -13.41 7.98 7.12
C THR A 147 -14.60 7.82 6.17
N SER A 148 -14.99 8.86 5.43
CA SER A 148 -15.92 8.73 4.28
C SER A 148 -15.14 8.30 3.04
N SER A 149 -15.25 7.03 2.62
CA SER A 149 -14.44 6.36 1.58
C SER A 149 -14.36 7.01 0.18
N GLU A 150 -14.92 8.20 -0.03
CA GLU A 150 -15.03 8.88 -1.32
C GLU A 150 -13.79 9.71 -1.69
N PHE A 151 -12.86 9.96 -0.76
CA PHE A 151 -11.88 11.04 -0.93
C PHE A 151 -10.43 10.62 -1.18
N TRP A 152 -10.09 9.33 -1.06
CA TRP A 152 -8.72 8.86 -1.27
C TRP A 152 -8.63 7.36 -1.58
N ASP A 153 -7.64 6.97 -2.39
CA ASP A 153 -7.40 5.57 -2.77
C ASP A 153 -6.52 4.86 -1.73
N MET A 154 -7.12 4.65 -0.55
CA MET A 154 -6.47 4.00 0.59
C MET A 154 -5.85 2.65 0.23
N ASP A 155 -6.50 1.84 -0.63
CA ASP A 155 -5.99 0.51 -0.98
C ASP A 155 -4.72 0.60 -1.81
N ALA A 156 -4.67 1.51 -2.79
CA ALA A 156 -3.47 1.73 -3.59
C ALA A 156 -2.30 2.23 -2.74
N ASP A 157 -2.53 3.23 -1.88
CA ASP A 157 -1.50 3.82 -1.03
C ASP A 157 -1.00 2.83 0.02
N LEU A 158 -1.90 2.08 0.65
CA LEU A 158 -1.56 1.04 1.61
C LEU A 158 -0.80 -0.11 0.95
N THR A 159 -1.17 -0.49 -0.27
CA THR A 159 -0.43 -1.48 -1.06
C THR A 159 0.98 -0.99 -1.37
N ALA A 160 1.14 0.27 -1.77
CA ALA A 160 2.44 0.87 -2.07
C ALA A 160 3.34 0.93 -0.82
N GLU A 161 2.79 1.36 0.31
CA GLU A 161 3.51 1.41 1.59
C GLU A 161 3.92 0.00 2.06
N ALA A 162 3.04 -1.00 1.94
CA ALA A 162 3.35 -2.39 2.27
C ALA A 162 4.44 -3.00 1.37
N LYS A 163 4.44 -2.69 0.06
CA LYS A 163 5.52 -3.10 -0.86
C LYS A 163 6.85 -2.44 -0.50
N SER A 164 6.82 -1.16 -0.13
CA SER A 164 8.00 -0.44 0.37
C SER A 164 8.54 -1.11 1.62
N TRP A 165 7.67 -1.45 2.57
CA TRP A 165 8.07 -2.19 3.78
C TRP A 165 8.80 -3.49 3.44
N VAL A 166 8.20 -4.32 2.58
CA VAL A 166 8.77 -5.61 2.16
C VAL A 166 10.17 -5.43 1.56
N THR A 167 10.32 -4.44 0.68
CA THR A 167 11.59 -4.13 0.01
C THR A 167 12.66 -3.66 1.01
N ASN A 168 12.32 -2.70 1.87
CA ASN A 168 13.25 -2.09 2.82
C ASN A 168 13.72 -3.06 3.91
N HIS A 169 12.91 -4.07 4.22
CA HIS A 169 13.22 -5.06 5.26
C HIS A 169 13.66 -6.41 4.68
N GLY A 170 13.84 -6.52 3.36
CA GLY A 170 14.28 -7.75 2.69
C GLY A 170 13.33 -8.93 2.89
N GLU A 171 12.03 -8.66 3.03
CA GLU A 171 11.04 -9.68 3.32
C GLU A 171 10.70 -10.46 2.05
N SER A 172 10.46 -11.76 2.22
CA SER A 172 10.11 -12.64 1.11
C SER A 172 8.62 -12.93 1.14
N LEU A 173 7.95 -12.69 0.01
CA LEU A 173 6.55 -13.04 -0.17
C LEU A 173 6.40 -14.49 -0.58
N ILE A 174 5.27 -15.11 -0.24
CA ILE A 174 4.95 -16.50 -0.61
C ILE A 174 4.10 -16.47 -1.87
N GLU A 175 4.51 -17.17 -2.93
CA GLU A 175 3.81 -17.20 -4.22
C GLU A 175 2.33 -17.57 -4.07
N SER A 176 2.05 -18.61 -3.29
CA SER A 176 0.69 -19.13 -3.11
C SER A 176 -0.26 -18.18 -2.37
N ASP A 177 0.24 -17.08 -1.80
CA ASP A 177 -0.58 -16.10 -1.08
C ASP A 177 -1.23 -15.06 -2.00
N PHE A 178 -0.74 -14.90 -3.24
CA PHE A 178 -1.33 -13.99 -4.24
C PHE A 178 -2.71 -14.41 -4.72
N ASP A 179 -3.07 -15.68 -4.55
CA ASP A 179 -4.34 -16.23 -5.04
C ASP A 179 -5.25 -16.67 -3.89
N ARG A 180 -4.90 -16.32 -2.65
CA ARG A 180 -5.67 -16.68 -1.45
C ARG A 180 -6.42 -15.47 -0.90
N PRO A 181 -7.63 -15.67 -0.36
CA PRO A 181 -8.23 -14.67 0.50
C PRO A 181 -7.34 -14.43 1.72
N PHE A 182 -7.41 -13.24 2.31
CA PHE A 182 -6.74 -12.99 3.58
C PHE A 182 -7.31 -13.93 4.64
N SER A 183 -6.42 -14.64 5.35
CA SER A 183 -6.84 -15.48 6.47
C SER A 183 -5.71 -15.76 7.46
N TRP A 184 -6.08 -16.06 8.70
CA TRP A 184 -5.14 -16.50 9.73
C TRP A 184 -5.79 -17.54 10.64
N PHE A 185 -5.00 -18.41 11.26
CA PHE A 185 -5.51 -19.43 12.17
C PHE A 185 -5.39 -19.00 13.62
N SER A 186 -6.50 -18.99 14.34
CA SER A 186 -6.56 -18.70 15.77
C SER A 186 -6.41 -19.99 16.58
N SER A 187 -5.34 -20.08 17.39
CA SER A 187 -5.19 -21.12 18.42
C SER A 187 -6.35 -21.12 19.41
N ARG A 188 -6.78 -19.92 19.82
CA ARG A 188 -7.76 -19.73 20.88
C ARG A 188 -9.12 -20.30 20.51
N THR A 189 -9.53 -20.08 19.26
CA THR A 189 -10.83 -20.55 18.74
C THR A 189 -10.69 -21.83 17.91
N MET A 190 -9.47 -22.30 17.67
CA MET A 190 -9.15 -23.43 16.79
C MET A 190 -9.79 -23.32 15.40
N SER A 191 -9.81 -22.11 14.85
CA SER A 191 -10.51 -21.82 13.59
C SER A 191 -9.82 -20.75 12.76
N THR A 192 -9.99 -20.88 11.44
CA THR A 192 -9.54 -19.90 10.46
C THR A 192 -10.42 -18.65 10.55
N GLN A 193 -9.76 -17.50 10.65
CA GLN A 193 -10.33 -16.17 10.73
C GLN A 193 -10.08 -15.42 9.43
N TYR A 194 -11.06 -14.63 9.00
CA TYR A 194 -11.01 -13.80 7.79
C TYR A 194 -11.08 -12.30 8.10
N GLN A 195 -11.07 -11.95 9.39
CA GLN A 195 -10.99 -10.58 9.88
C GLN A 195 -9.54 -10.28 10.29
N LEU A 196 -9.20 -9.00 10.48
CA LEU A 196 -7.89 -8.65 11.01
C LEU A 196 -7.70 -9.31 12.38
N PRO A 197 -6.48 -9.74 12.74
CA PRO A 197 -6.21 -10.17 14.11
C PRO A 197 -6.43 -8.96 15.03
N HIS A 198 -7.62 -8.84 15.63
CA HIS A 198 -7.98 -7.69 16.46
C HIS A 198 -6.99 -7.57 17.64
N MET A 199 -6.22 -6.50 17.62
CA MET A 199 -5.15 -6.19 18.55
C MET A 199 -5.71 -5.52 19.80
N SER A 200 -5.81 -6.24 20.92
CA SER A 200 -5.85 -5.57 22.22
C SER A 200 -4.43 -5.19 22.62
N LYS A 201 -4.18 -3.90 22.88
CA LYS A 201 -2.89 -3.32 23.31
C LYS A 201 -2.34 -3.92 24.63
N HIS A 202 -3.01 -4.89 25.26
CA HIS A 202 -2.73 -5.29 26.65
C HIS A 202 -2.63 -6.78 26.95
N THR A 203 -2.55 -7.68 25.97
CA THR A 203 -2.37 -9.12 26.29
C THR A 203 -1.19 -9.73 25.56
N ASN A 204 -0.17 -10.05 26.35
CA ASN A 204 1.10 -10.71 25.99
C ASN A 204 0.99 -12.09 25.30
N ASN A 205 -0.17 -12.55 24.87
CA ASN A 205 -0.34 -13.88 24.29
C ASN A 205 -1.21 -13.80 23.03
N ILE A 206 -0.58 -13.51 21.89
CA ILE A 206 -1.16 -13.85 20.59
C ILE A 206 -0.43 -15.12 20.13
N ASP A 207 -1.04 -16.24 20.46
CA ASP A 207 -0.65 -17.57 19.99
C ASP A 207 -1.05 -17.72 18.51
N VAL A 208 -0.36 -17.02 17.60
CA VAL A 208 -0.41 -17.35 16.17
C VAL A 208 0.22 -18.74 16.00
N VAL A 209 -0.62 -19.77 15.87
CA VAL A 209 -0.14 -21.13 15.61
C VAL A 209 0.60 -21.13 14.28
N LEU A 210 1.74 -21.80 14.25
CA LEU A 210 2.46 -22.16 13.03
C LEU A 210 1.45 -22.76 12.03
N LEU A 211 1.05 -21.99 11.02
CA LEU A 211 0.86 -22.60 9.71
C LEU A 211 2.28 -22.92 9.26
N LYS A 212 2.71 -24.17 9.50
CA LYS A 212 4.05 -24.67 9.17
C LYS A 212 4.35 -24.18 7.75
N VAL A 213 5.39 -23.37 7.58
CA VAL A 213 5.88 -22.99 6.25
C VAL A 213 6.20 -24.31 5.55
N LEU A 214 5.33 -24.72 4.64
CA LEU A 214 5.42 -26.03 4.02
C LEU A 214 6.51 -25.94 2.94
N ALA A 215 7.08 -27.05 2.50
CA ALA A 215 8.03 -27.07 1.38
C ALA A 215 7.45 -26.49 0.05
N ILE A 216 6.14 -26.21 0.02
CA ILE A 216 5.41 -25.53 -1.05
C ILE A 216 5.42 -23.99 -0.96
N ASP A 217 5.97 -23.40 0.11
CA ASP A 217 6.05 -21.95 0.31
C ASP A 217 7.26 -21.38 -0.40
N VAL A 218 7.16 -21.40 -1.73
CA VAL A 218 8.15 -20.83 -2.64
C VAL A 218 8.12 -19.32 -2.51
N LYS A 219 9.31 -18.72 -2.37
CA LYS A 219 9.47 -17.27 -2.43
C LYS A 219 8.96 -16.76 -3.78
N HIS A 220 8.15 -15.71 -3.77
CA HIS A 220 7.71 -15.03 -4.98
C HIS A 220 8.92 -14.41 -5.68
N GLU A 221 9.19 -14.83 -6.91
CA GLU A 221 10.21 -14.28 -7.80
C GLU A 221 9.52 -13.81 -9.08
N SER A 222 9.62 -12.51 -9.40
CA SER A 222 9.03 -11.96 -10.62
C SER A 222 9.73 -12.53 -11.85
N GLY A 223 8.95 -13.05 -12.81
CA GLY A 223 9.47 -13.57 -14.08
C GLY A 223 9.84 -15.06 -14.10
N TRP A 224 9.50 -15.83 -13.06
CA TRP A 224 9.67 -17.27 -13.10
C TRP A 224 8.60 -17.95 -13.98
N ALA A 225 9.04 -18.87 -14.85
CA ALA A 225 8.19 -19.71 -15.69
C ALA A 225 8.34 -21.19 -15.30
N CYS A 226 7.21 -21.91 -15.22
CA CYS A 226 7.25 -23.34 -14.99
C CYS A 226 7.99 -24.05 -16.11
N SER A 227 9.09 -24.73 -15.80
CA SER A 227 9.93 -25.34 -16.83
C SER A 227 9.32 -26.62 -17.46
N ILE A 228 8.11 -27.00 -17.04
CA ILE A 228 7.33 -28.08 -17.66
C ILE A 228 6.34 -27.49 -18.68
N CYS A 229 5.53 -26.51 -18.29
CA CYS A 229 4.49 -25.96 -19.18
C CYS A 229 4.87 -24.63 -19.84
N LEU A 230 6.03 -24.06 -19.48
CA LEU A 230 6.59 -22.78 -19.94
C LEU A 230 5.66 -21.57 -19.74
N LYS A 231 4.61 -21.72 -18.92
CA LYS A 231 3.69 -20.64 -18.56
C LYS A 231 4.06 -20.08 -17.19
N ASN A 232 3.84 -18.78 -17.04
CA ASN A 232 3.74 -18.11 -15.74
C ASN A 232 2.34 -18.35 -15.16
N ASN A 233 2.17 -18.16 -13.85
CA ASN A 233 0.98 -18.46 -13.02
C ASN A 233 -0.34 -17.83 -13.52
N SER A 234 -0.93 -18.32 -14.61
CA SER A 234 -2.25 -17.89 -15.08
C SER A 234 -3.38 -18.84 -14.69
N GLU A 235 -3.09 -20.12 -14.36
CA GLU A 235 -4.12 -21.15 -14.20
C GLU A 235 -3.87 -22.17 -13.05
N ASN A 236 -2.75 -22.11 -12.31
CA ASN A 236 -2.47 -23.05 -11.21
C ASN A 236 -1.62 -22.42 -10.08
N PRO A 237 -2.24 -21.98 -8.97
CA PRO A 237 -1.64 -21.01 -8.03
C PRO A 237 -0.61 -21.58 -7.04
N VAL A 238 -0.35 -22.89 -7.07
CA VAL A 238 0.56 -23.53 -6.10
C VAL A 238 1.84 -23.95 -6.80
N CYS A 239 2.95 -23.34 -6.42
CA CYS A 239 4.29 -23.71 -6.87
C CYS A 239 4.98 -24.63 -5.86
N VAL A 240 5.94 -25.42 -6.34
CA VAL A 240 6.78 -26.28 -5.51
C VAL A 240 8.23 -26.05 -5.92
N LYS A 241 9.10 -25.79 -4.94
CA LYS A 241 10.55 -25.77 -5.15
C LYS A 241 11.11 -27.11 -4.72
N THR A 242 11.72 -27.80 -5.67
CA THR A 242 12.42 -29.07 -5.43
C THR A 242 13.70 -28.83 -4.63
N GLU A 243 14.24 -29.87 -3.98
CA GLU A 243 15.51 -29.80 -3.24
C GLU A 243 16.67 -29.29 -4.10
N CYS A 244 16.65 -29.59 -5.40
CA CYS A 244 17.63 -29.11 -6.37
C CYS A 244 17.45 -27.64 -6.80
N GLY A 245 16.52 -26.91 -6.17
CA GLY A 245 16.29 -25.48 -6.37
C GLY A 245 15.38 -25.12 -7.54
N HIS A 246 14.97 -26.08 -8.37
CA HIS A 246 14.04 -25.83 -9.48
C HIS A 246 12.60 -25.72 -8.99
N ILE A 247 11.90 -24.71 -9.51
CA ILE A 247 10.50 -24.44 -9.19
C ILE A 247 9.63 -25.02 -10.31
N TYR A 248 8.43 -25.50 -9.96
CA TYR A 248 7.41 -26.00 -10.87
C TYR A 248 6.01 -25.64 -10.36
N HIS A 249 5.00 -25.61 -11.23
CA HIS A 249 3.62 -25.70 -10.74
C HIS A 249 3.43 -27.07 -10.07
N HIS A 250 2.76 -27.08 -8.92
CA HIS A 250 2.47 -28.30 -8.15
C HIS A 250 1.81 -29.37 -9.04
N LYS A 251 0.80 -28.98 -9.82
CA LYS A 251 0.11 -29.89 -10.75
C LYS A 251 1.05 -30.44 -11.82
N CYS A 252 1.85 -29.57 -12.45
CA CYS A 252 2.80 -29.99 -13.48
C CYS A 252 3.81 -31.01 -12.94
N LEU A 253 4.38 -30.74 -11.75
CA LEU A 253 5.32 -31.67 -11.14
C LEU A 253 4.63 -32.98 -10.70
N ALA A 254 3.42 -32.91 -10.14
CA ALA A 254 2.66 -34.08 -9.74
C ALA A 254 2.28 -34.97 -10.94
N ASP A 255 1.87 -34.37 -12.06
CA ASP A 255 1.57 -35.09 -13.30
C ASP A 255 2.84 -35.75 -13.88
N CYS A 256 3.98 -35.05 -13.87
CA CYS A 256 5.27 -35.64 -14.27
C CYS A 256 5.69 -36.80 -13.35
N LYS A 257 5.53 -36.66 -12.02
CA LYS A 257 5.82 -37.74 -11.06
C LYS A 257 4.97 -38.96 -11.34
N ARG A 258 3.66 -38.76 -11.54
CA ARG A 258 2.71 -39.83 -11.86
C ARG A 258 3.12 -40.57 -13.14
N ALA A 259 3.33 -39.84 -14.23
CA ALA A 259 3.71 -40.42 -15.52
C ALA A 259 5.03 -41.20 -15.47
N PHE A 260 6.01 -40.75 -14.67
CA PHE A 260 7.28 -41.47 -14.49
C PHE A 260 7.11 -42.79 -13.72
N LEU A 261 6.33 -42.78 -12.63
CA LEU A 261 6.11 -43.94 -11.78
C LEU A 261 5.18 -44.99 -12.39
N GLU A 262 4.28 -44.58 -13.30
CA GLU A 262 3.41 -45.48 -14.06
C GLU A 262 4.18 -46.31 -15.12
N GLN A 263 5.42 -45.94 -15.44
CA GLN A 263 6.28 -46.74 -16.32
C GLN A 263 6.72 -48.02 -15.61
N LYS A 264 6.54 -49.17 -16.28
CA LYS A 264 6.80 -50.51 -15.73
C LYS A 264 8.22 -50.66 -15.16
N GLU A 265 9.20 -50.00 -15.79
CA GLU A 265 10.62 -49.98 -15.42
C GLU A 265 10.93 -49.18 -14.14
N ASN A 266 10.00 -48.31 -13.71
CA ASN A 266 10.17 -47.40 -12.57
C ASN A 266 9.24 -47.74 -11.39
N SER A 267 8.46 -48.82 -11.49
CA SER A 267 7.45 -49.19 -10.50
C SER A 267 7.99 -49.40 -9.06
N CYS A 268 9.29 -49.70 -8.91
CA CYS A 268 9.95 -49.87 -7.62
C CYS A 268 10.72 -48.62 -7.14
N LYS A 269 10.71 -47.51 -7.88
CA LYS A 269 11.46 -46.30 -7.52
C LYS A 269 10.68 -45.44 -6.54
N THR A 270 11.35 -44.99 -5.48
CA THR A 270 10.79 -44.11 -4.45
C THR A 270 11.01 -42.62 -4.72
N CYS A 271 11.88 -42.29 -5.68
CA CYS A 271 12.22 -40.92 -6.06
C CYS A 271 12.09 -40.74 -7.58
N VAL A 272 11.66 -39.56 -8.00
CA VAL A 272 11.50 -39.18 -9.42
C VAL A 272 12.61 -38.20 -9.79
N PRO A 273 13.26 -38.31 -10.97
CA PRO A 273 14.24 -37.33 -11.39
C PRO A 273 13.57 -35.97 -11.65
N CYS A 274 14.23 -34.91 -11.23
CA CYS A 274 13.88 -33.54 -11.56
C CYS A 274 13.78 -33.38 -13.09
N PRO A 275 12.68 -32.84 -13.63
CA PRO A 275 12.52 -32.66 -15.08
C PRO A 275 13.63 -31.82 -15.75
N LEU A 276 14.28 -30.93 -14.99
CA LEU A 276 15.35 -30.08 -15.52
C LEU A 276 16.74 -30.69 -15.35
N CYS A 277 17.16 -30.95 -14.10
CA CYS A 277 18.54 -31.35 -13.80
C CYS A 277 18.70 -32.83 -13.47
N ARG A 278 17.61 -33.60 -13.46
CA ARG A 278 17.57 -35.03 -13.10
C ARG A 278 18.02 -35.38 -11.68
N ALA A 279 18.31 -34.39 -10.83
CA ALA A 279 18.50 -34.61 -9.40
C ALA A 279 17.28 -35.32 -8.79
N PRO A 280 17.46 -36.19 -7.78
CA PRO A 280 16.34 -36.89 -7.17
C PRO A 280 15.37 -35.91 -6.51
N VAL A 281 14.08 -36.10 -6.77
CA VAL A 281 12.97 -35.36 -6.17
C VAL A 281 12.09 -36.37 -5.44
N SER A 282 11.99 -36.19 -4.12
CA SER A 282 11.06 -36.87 -3.22
C SER A 282 9.64 -36.32 -3.42
#